data_AF-A0A8J8MNT6-F1
#
_entry.id   AF-A0A8J8MNT6-F1
#
_cell.length_a   1.000
_cell.length_b   1.000
_cell.length_c   1.000
_cell.angle_alpha   90.00
_cell.angle_beta   90.00
_cell.angle_gamma   90.00
#
_symmetry.space_group_name_H-M   'P 1'
#
loop_
_entity.id
_entity.type
_entity.pdbx_description
1 polymer ?
#
loop_
_entity_poly.entity_id
_entity_poly.type
_entity_poly.pdbx_seq_one_letter_code
_entity_poly.pdbx_strand_id
1 'polypeptide(L)'
;MKELRKKLGLSQGELAQNIGITQSKISAIEKKKNYPSFETLVALKDFFGTSYSWLIEGKENNTMDISNELKELIKYFNKLPYKEQCKIIGQVEYMAKEHSKE
;
A
#
# COMPACT_ATOMS: atom_id res chain seq x y z
N MET A 1 9.02 -1.66 -8.21
CA MET A 1 8.81 -1.63 -9.68
C MET A 1 9.59 -2.71 -10.45
N LYS A 2 10.94 -2.68 -10.45
CA LYS A 2 11.78 -3.66 -11.17
C LYS A 2 11.38 -5.13 -10.96
N GLU A 3 10.98 -5.47 -9.73
CA GLU A 3 10.53 -6.82 -9.39
C GLU A 3 9.21 -7.20 -10.07
N LEU A 4 8.21 -6.32 -10.14
CA LEU A 4 6.97 -6.60 -10.87
C LEU A 4 7.23 -6.81 -12.36
N ARG A 5 8.06 -5.96 -12.97
CA ARG A 5 8.45 -6.14 -14.37
C ARG A 5 9.10 -7.51 -14.59
N LYS A 6 10.04 -7.89 -13.71
CA LYS A 6 10.71 -9.20 -13.79
C LYS A 6 9.76 -10.38 -13.54
N LYS A 7 8.78 -10.25 -12.63
CA LYS A 7 7.75 -11.28 -12.39
C LYS A 7 6.90 -11.54 -13.64
N LEU A 8 6.67 -10.52 -14.45
CA LEU A 8 5.99 -10.64 -15.75
C LEU A 8 6.92 -11.07 -16.90
N GLY A 9 8.22 -11.31 -16.63
CA GLY A 9 9.19 -11.72 -17.65
C GLY A 9 9.57 -10.63 -18.67
N LEU A 10 9.18 -9.37 -18.44
CA LEU A 10 9.35 -8.29 -19.41
C LEU A 10 10.75 -7.66 -19.32
N SER A 11 11.31 -7.27 -20.46
CA SER A 11 12.44 -6.34 -20.57
C SER A 11 12.01 -4.90 -20.27
N GLN A 12 12.98 -4.02 -20.01
CA GLN A 12 12.70 -2.60 -19.82
C GLN A 12 12.09 -1.94 -21.06
N GLY A 13 12.45 -2.43 -22.26
CA GLY A 13 11.94 -1.91 -23.53
C GLY A 13 10.49 -2.30 -23.75
N GLU A 14 10.13 -3.54 -23.46
CA GLU A 14 8.75 -4.02 -23.57
C GLU A 14 7.83 -3.28 -22.59
N LEU A 15 8.24 -3.09 -21.34
CA LEU A 15 7.45 -2.30 -20.39
C LEU A 15 7.27 -0.85 -20.88
N ALA A 16 8.35 -0.23 -21.37
CA ALA A 16 8.33 1.11 -21.93
C ALA A 16 7.32 1.25 -23.09
N GLN A 17 7.29 0.27 -24.01
CA GLN A 17 6.33 0.23 -25.10
C GLN A 17 4.88 0.10 -24.60
N ASN A 18 4.64 -0.79 -23.62
CA ASN A 18 3.29 -1.01 -23.08
C ASN A 18 2.69 0.23 -22.40
N ILE A 19 3.52 1.04 -21.74
CA ILE A 19 3.06 2.23 -21.00
C ILE A 19 3.33 3.56 -21.72
N GLY A 20 3.82 3.52 -22.96
CA GLY A 20 4.00 4.70 -23.80
C GLY A 20 5.15 5.63 -23.37
N ILE A 21 6.24 5.10 -22.81
CA ILE A 21 7.42 5.90 -22.45
C ILE A 21 8.72 5.31 -23.04
N THR A 22 9.86 5.97 -22.82
CA THR A 22 11.15 5.46 -23.30
C THR A 22 11.75 4.42 -22.35
N GLN A 23 12.50 3.46 -22.89
CA GLN A 23 13.29 2.51 -22.09
C GLN A 23 14.26 3.25 -21.13
N SER A 24 14.83 4.37 -21.56
CA SER A 24 15.70 5.20 -20.72
C SER A 24 14.98 5.74 -19.49
N LYS A 25 13.71 6.18 -19.62
CA LYS A 25 12.87 6.59 -18.49
C LYS A 25 12.62 5.43 -17.53
N ILE A 26 12.26 4.24 -18.04
CA ILE A 26 12.12 3.03 -17.21
C ILE A 26 13.42 2.73 -16.43
N SER A 27 14.56 2.77 -17.10
CA SER A 27 15.87 2.52 -16.48
C SER A 27 16.18 3.53 -15.37
N ALA A 28 15.89 4.82 -15.60
CA ALA A 28 16.07 5.86 -14.60
C ALA A 28 15.16 5.68 -13.37
N ILE A 29 13.89 5.31 -13.60
CA ILE A 29 12.91 5.01 -12.55
C ILE A 29 13.37 3.79 -11.73
N GLU A 30 13.74 2.69 -12.37
CA GLU A 30 14.19 1.47 -11.68
C GLU A 30 15.48 1.66 -10.88
N LYS A 31 16.34 2.59 -11.31
CA LYS A 31 17.58 2.96 -10.60
C LYS A 31 17.36 4.04 -9.53
N LYS A 32 16.10 4.46 -9.29
CA LYS A 32 15.74 5.55 -8.37
C LYS A 32 16.46 6.87 -8.67
N LYS A 33 16.85 7.10 -9.93
CA LYS A 33 17.48 8.36 -10.36
C LYS A 33 16.46 9.45 -10.65
N ASN A 34 15.29 9.05 -11.15
CA ASN A 34 14.15 9.92 -11.40
C ASN A 34 12.88 9.31 -10.82
N TYR A 35 12.02 10.14 -10.24
CA TYR A 35 10.65 9.75 -9.93
C TYR A 35 9.80 9.73 -11.22
N PRO A 36 8.85 8.79 -11.35
CA PRO A 36 7.90 8.80 -12.45
C PRO A 36 7.02 10.06 -12.38
N SER A 37 6.64 10.61 -13.55
CA SER A 37 5.61 11.66 -13.60
C SER A 37 4.25 11.11 -13.16
N PHE A 38 3.29 11.98 -12.87
CA PHE A 38 1.94 11.55 -12.52
C PHE A 38 1.30 10.69 -13.62
N GLU A 39 1.44 11.09 -14.88
CA GLU A 39 0.94 10.34 -16.04
C GLU A 39 1.61 8.96 -16.13
N THR A 40 2.92 8.91 -15.86
CA THR A 40 3.68 7.64 -15.84
C THR A 40 3.19 6.75 -14.69
N LEU A 41 2.87 7.31 -13.51
CA LEU A 41 2.32 6.57 -12.38
C LEU A 41 0.93 6.00 -12.68
N VAL A 42 0.07 6.76 -13.36
CA VAL A 42 -1.25 6.28 -13.80
C VAL A 42 -1.08 5.11 -14.78
N ALA A 43 -0.24 5.27 -15.81
CA ALA A 43 0.01 4.21 -16.78
C ALA A 43 0.61 2.95 -16.14
N LEU A 44 1.55 3.11 -15.20
CA LEU A 44 2.11 2.00 -14.43
C LEU A 44 1.07 1.31 -13.56
N LYS A 45 0.20 2.08 -12.90
CA LYS A 45 -0.88 1.54 -12.06
C LYS A 45 -1.83 0.70 -12.90
N ASP A 46 -2.29 1.23 -14.03
CA ASP A 46 -3.25 0.57 -14.91
C ASP A 46 -2.62 -0.69 -15.53
N PHE A 47 -1.34 -0.63 -15.89
CA PHE A 47 -0.61 -1.78 -16.43
C PHE A 47 -0.39 -2.89 -15.40
N PHE A 48 0.04 -2.55 -14.18
CA PHE A 48 0.38 -3.54 -13.15
C PHE A 48 -0.80 -3.94 -12.25
N GLY A 49 -1.93 -3.24 -12.31
CA GLY A 49 -3.07 -3.46 -11.42
C GLY A 49 -2.73 -3.28 -9.94
N THR A 50 -1.76 -2.41 -9.61
CA THR A 50 -1.23 -2.25 -8.25
C THR A 50 -1.64 -0.91 -7.62
N SER A 51 -1.20 -0.63 -6.39
CA SER A 51 -1.43 0.66 -5.74
C SER A 51 -0.32 1.67 -6.05
N TYR A 52 -0.63 2.97 -6.02
CA TYR A 52 0.39 4.01 -6.14
C TYR A 52 1.47 3.90 -5.07
N SER A 53 1.10 3.51 -3.85
CA SER A 53 2.04 3.31 -2.76
C SER A 53 3.09 2.26 -3.10
N TRP A 54 2.67 1.15 -3.71
CA TRP A 54 3.60 0.12 -4.16
C TRP A 54 4.58 0.64 -5.22
N LEU A 55 4.08 1.43 -6.17
CA LEU A 55 4.91 1.98 -7.26
C LEU A 55 5.97 2.96 -6.75
N ILE A 56 5.64 3.76 -5.74
CA ILE A 56 6.50 4.82 -5.19
C ILE A 56 7.46 4.26 -4.13
N GLU A 57 6.94 3.51 -3.17
CA GLU A 57 7.69 3.07 -1.99
C GLU A 57 8.35 1.69 -2.19
N GLY A 58 7.90 0.93 -3.19
CA GLY A 58 8.40 -0.41 -3.47
C GLY A 58 8.04 -1.43 -2.40
N LYS A 59 7.13 -1.08 -1.49
CA LYS A 59 6.54 -1.95 -0.49
C LYS A 59 5.06 -2.05 -0.84
N GLU A 60 4.48 -3.25 -0.78
CA GLU A 60 3.06 -3.28 -0.46
C GLU A 60 2.98 -2.55 0.87
N ASN A 61 2.19 -1.49 0.93
CA ASN A 61 1.57 -1.18 2.19
C ASN A 61 0.75 -2.43 2.49
N ASN A 62 1.36 -3.39 3.19
CA ASN A 62 0.64 -4.07 4.23
C ASN A 62 0.01 -2.92 5.00
N THR A 63 -1.27 -2.68 4.72
CA THR A 63 -2.20 -2.16 5.71
C THR A 63 -1.71 -2.74 7.03
N MET A 64 -1.10 -1.89 7.89
CA MET A 64 -0.40 -2.25 9.13
C MET A 64 -0.66 -3.69 9.51
N ASP A 65 0.28 -4.63 9.37
CA ASP A 65 0.03 -6.07 9.56
C ASP A 65 -0.96 -6.30 10.72
N ILE A 66 -2.25 -6.41 10.36
CA ILE A 66 -3.33 -6.25 11.32
C ILE A 66 -3.33 -7.60 12.02
N SER A 67 -2.97 -7.60 13.29
CA SER A 67 -2.95 -8.81 14.09
C SER A 67 -4.31 -9.52 13.97
N ASN A 68 -4.32 -10.85 14.05
CA ASN A 68 -5.58 -11.60 13.89
C ASN A 68 -6.62 -11.20 14.95
N GLU A 69 -6.14 -10.76 16.11
CA GLU A 69 -6.94 -10.20 17.20
C GLU A 69 -7.63 -8.89 16.78
N LEU A 70 -6.90 -7.98 16.11
CA LEU A 70 -7.48 -6.73 15.63
C LEU A 70 -8.48 -6.97 14.47
N LYS A 71 -8.24 -7.98 13.62
CA LYS A 71 -9.21 -8.39 12.59
C LYS A 71 -10.52 -8.90 13.21
N GLU A 72 -10.44 -9.78 14.22
CA GLU A 72 -11.63 -10.26 14.92
C GLU A 72 -12.35 -9.13 15.67
N LEU A 73 -11.62 -8.19 16.29
CA LEU A 73 -12.22 -7.01 16.92
C LEU A 73 -13.04 -6.20 15.91
N ILE A 74 -12.46 -5.83 14.77
CA ILE A 74 -13.13 -5.02 13.73
C ILE A 74 -14.40 -5.73 13.21
N LYS A 75 -14.34 -7.05 13.01
CA LYS A 75 -15.45 -7.87 12.51
C LYS A 75 -16.70 -7.79 13.40
N TYR A 76 -16.54 -7.77 14.72
CA TYR A 76 -17.68 -7.63 15.65
C TYR A 76 -18.01 -6.17 15.92
N PHE A 77 -17.01 -5.31 16.04
CA PHE A 77 -17.18 -3.88 16.33
C PHE A 77 -18.10 -3.19 15.30
N ASN A 78 -17.92 -3.48 14.00
CA ASN A 78 -18.74 -2.91 12.94
C ASN A 78 -20.20 -3.38 12.94
N LYS A 79 -20.54 -4.44 13.67
CA LYS A 79 -21.93 -4.93 13.80
C LYS A 79 -22.68 -4.27 14.96
N LEU A 80 -22.00 -3.52 15.81
CA LEU A 80 -22.58 -2.92 17.01
C LEU A 80 -23.18 -1.53 16.71
N PRO A 81 -24.24 -1.13 17.43
CA PRO A 81 -24.72 0.24 17.40
C PRO A 81 -23.65 1.23 17.87
N TYR A 82 -23.69 2.46 17.35
CA TYR A 82 -22.74 3.53 17.68
C TYR A 82 -22.52 3.71 19.19
N LYS A 83 -23.59 3.64 19.98
CA LYS A 83 -23.51 3.76 21.45
C LYS A 83 -22.65 2.68 22.10
N GLU A 84 -22.71 1.44 21.61
CA GLU A 84 -21.90 0.33 22.12
C GLU A 84 -20.45 0.44 21.62
N GLN A 85 -20.25 0.89 20.39
CA GLN A 85 -18.92 1.21 19.87
C GLN A 85 -18.20 2.27 20.74
N CYS A 86 -18.89 3.36 21.11
CA CYS A 86 -18.34 4.39 22.00
C CYS A 86 -17.92 3.83 23.37
N LYS A 87 -18.71 2.91 23.95
CA LYS A 87 -18.36 2.27 25.22
C LYS A 87 -17.08 1.44 25.11
N ILE A 88 -16.95 0.64 24.05
CA ILE A 88 -15.76 -0.19 23.81
C ILE A 88 -14.53 0.71 23.64
N ILE A 89 -14.63 1.79 22.87
CA ILE A 89 -13.54 2.75 22.72
C ILE A 89 -13.12 3.31 24.09
N GLY A 90 -14.08 3.78 24.90
CA GLY A 90 -13.78 4.31 26.23
C GLY A 90 -13.11 3.30 27.17
N GLN A 91 -13.48 2.02 27.10
CA GLN A 91 -12.82 0.95 27.85
C GLN A 91 -11.38 0.74 27.41
N VAL A 92 -11.14 0.65 26.09
CA VAL A 92 -9.79 0.49 25.54
C VAL A 92 -8.90 1.69 25.90
N GLU A 93 -9.44 2.91 25.82
CA GLU A 93 -8.73 4.13 26.22
C GLU A 93 -8.36 4.12 27.71
N TYR A 94 -9.27 3.68 28.58
CA TYR A 94 -9.00 3.56 30.01
C TYR A 94 -7.88 2.54 30.27
N MET A 95 -7.98 1.35 29.69
CA MET A 95 -6.99 0.29 29.85
C MET A 95 -5.59 0.72 29.37
N ALA A 96 -5.52 1.43 28.24
CA ALA A 96 -4.26 1.95 27.70
C ALA A 96 -3.62 3.01 28.61
N LYS A 97 -4.43 3.90 29.19
CA LYS A 97 -3.95 4.94 30.11
C LYS A 97 -3.40 4.35 31.41
N GLU A 98 -3.99 3.28 31.94
CA GLU A 98 -3.50 2.64 33.16
C GLU A 98 -2.13 1.96 32.94
N HIS A 99 -1.93 1.28 31.81
CA HIS A 99 -0.63 0.65 31.47
C HIS A 99 0.44 1.64 30.98
N SER A 100 0.08 2.90 30.76
CA SER A 100 1.04 3.96 30.38
C SER A 100 1.55 4.77 31.59
N LYS A 101 1.05 4.47 32.81
CA LYS A 101 1.46 5.12 34.07
C LYS A 101 2.48 4.31 34.87
N GLU A 102 2.70 3.04 34.51
CA GLU A 102 3.79 2.19 34.99
C GLU A 102 5.05 2.37 34.14
#